data_AF-A0A9E4SN33-F1
#
_entry.id   AF-A0A9E4SN33-F1
#
_cell.length_a   1.000
_cell.length_b   1.000
_cell.length_c   1.000
_cell.angle_alpha   90.00
_cell.angle_beta   90.00
_cell.angle_gamma   90.00
#
_symmetry.space_group_name_H-M   'P 1'
#
loop_
_entity.id
_entity.type
_entity.pdbx_description
1 polymer ?
#
loop_
_entity_poly.entity_id
_entity_poly.type
_entity_poly.pdbx_seq_one_letter_code
_entity_poly.pdbx_strand_id
1 'polypeptide(L)' 'TVHVRLLSGSNDHHRAEAVFKALARALRAAVSLDEAAAGDVPSTKDVL' A
#
# COMPACT_ATOMS: atom_id res chain seq x y z
N THR A 1 3.03 7.20 -4.13
CA THR A 1 1.77 7.93 -3.87
C THR A 1 0.82 7.07 -3.05
N VAL A 2 0.01 7.66 -2.16
CA VAL A 2 -0.94 6.93 -1.31
C VAL A 2 -2.37 7.40 -1.61
N HIS A 3 -3.29 6.44 -1.77
CA HIS A 3 -4.72 6.69 -1.83
C HIS A 3 -5.43 5.76 -0.87
N VAL A 4 -6.44 6.28 -0.17
CA VAL A 4 -7.27 5.50 0.76
C VAL A 4 -8.72 5.86 0.52
N ARG A 5 -9.57 4.85 0.30
CA ARG A 5 -11.02 5.02 0.21
C ARG A 5 -11.70 4.05 1.16
N LEU A 6 -12.34 4.59 2.19
CA LEU A 6 -13.20 3.81 3.06
C LEU A 6 -14.56 3.61 2.38
N LEU A 7 -14.94 2.35 2.13
CA LEU A 7 -16.17 2.04 1.38
C LEU A 7 -17.44 2.13 2.25
N SER A 8 -17.31 1.83 3.54
CA SER A 8 -18.42 1.80 4.48
C SER A 8 -17.94 1.86 5.93
N GLY A 9 -18.85 2.18 6.85
CA GLY A 9 -18.65 2.11 8.30
C GLY A 9 -19.58 3.06 9.03
N SER A 10 -19.89 2.79 10.30
CA SER A 10 -20.77 3.63 11.14
C SER A 10 -20.13 4.06 12.45
N ASN A 11 -18.99 3.48 12.82
CA ASN A 11 -18.24 3.77 14.04
C ASN A 11 -16.83 4.25 13.69
N ASP A 12 -16.44 5.41 14.19
CA ASP A 12 -15.18 6.05 13.76
C ASP A 12 -13.92 5.31 14.21
N HIS A 13 -13.96 4.62 15.36
CA HIS A 13 -12.85 3.76 15.79
C HIS A 13 -12.61 2.64 14.78
N HIS A 14 -13.66 1.92 14.38
CA HIS A 14 -13.55 0.87 13.36
C HIS A 14 -13.16 1.40 11.98
N ARG A 15 -13.64 2.59 11.60
CA ARG A 15 -13.27 3.23 10.33
C ARG A 15 -11.78 3.53 10.28
N ALA A 16 -11.23 4.13 11.33
CA ALA A 16 -9.79 4.40 11.43
C ALA A 16 -8.99 3.11 11.42
N GLU A 17 -9.35 2.14 12.26
CA GLU A 17 -8.67 0.85 12.34
C GLU A 17 -8.67 0.10 10.99
N ALA A 18 -9.80 0.11 10.27
CA ALA A 18 -9.90 -0.50 8.95
C ALA A 18 -8.95 0.16 7.93
N VAL A 19 -8.87 1.49 7.93
CA VAL A 19 -7.93 2.25 7.09
C VAL A 19 -6.48 1.85 7.38
N PHE A 20 -6.08 1.86 8.65
CA PHE A 20 -4.69 1.53 9.02
C PHE A 20 -4.35 0.07 8.71
N LYS A 21 -5.26 -0.87 8.96
CA LYS A 21 -5.06 -2.29 8.60
C LYS A 21 -4.93 -2.49 7.09
N ALA A 22 -5.77 -1.82 6.29
CA ALA A 22 -5.70 -1.89 4.84
C ALA A 22 -4.39 -1.29 4.32
N LEU A 23 -3.99 -0.13 4.85
CA LEU A 23 -2.73 0.52 4.49
C LEU A 23 -1.51 -0.33 4.85
N ALA A 24 -1.50 -0.93 6.05
CA ALA A 24 -0.40 -1.82 6.47
C ALA A 24 -0.23 -3.00 5.50
N ARG A 25 -1.32 -3.60 5.02
CA ARG A 25 -1.28 -4.67 4.02
C ARG A 25 -0.78 -4.17 2.66
N ALA A 26 -1.26 -3.02 2.21
CA ALA A 26 -0.84 -2.43 0.94
C ALA A 26 0.65 -2.07 0.95
N LEU A 27 1.14 -1.45 2.03
CA LEU A 27 2.55 -1.13 2.21
C LEU A 27 3.41 -2.39 2.27
N ARG A 28 3.00 -3.41 3.04
CA ARG A 28 3.71 -4.70 3.09
C ARG A 28 3.89 -5.28 1.68
N ALA A 29 2.85 -5.25 0.85
CA ALA A 29 2.96 -5.72 -0.52
C ALA A 29 3.89 -4.83 -1.37
N ALA A 30 3.75 -3.50 -1.27
CA ALA A 30 4.51 -2.55 -2.08
C ALA A 30 6.03 -2.54 -1.78
N VAL A 31 6.44 -2.86 -0.55
CA VAL A 31 7.86 -2.88 -0.15
C VAL A 31 8.47 -4.28 -0.12
N SER A 32 7.71 -5.31 -0.48
CA SER A 32 8.24 -6.67 -0.55
C SER A 32 9.24 -6.78 -1.69
N LEU A 33 10.29 -7.56 -1.48
CA LEU A 33 11.24 -7.88 -2.55
C LEU A 33 10.54 -8.71 -3.62
N ASP A 34 10.74 -8.33 -4.88
CA ASP A 34 10.33 -9.09 -6.05
C ASP A 34 11.57 -9.73 -6.67
N GLU A 35 11.75 -11.03 -6.45
CA GLU A 35 12.88 -11.80 -6.97
C GLU A 35 12.91 -11.80 -8.51
N ALA A 36 11.76 -11.66 -9.18
CA ALA A 36 11.71 -11.63 -10.64
C ALA A 36 12.22 -10.31 -11.23
N ALA A 37 12.25 -9.24 -10.42
CA ALA A 37 12.73 -7.91 -10.79
C ALA A 37 13.99 -7.52 -9.98
N ALA A 38 14.75 -8.52 -9.50
CA ALA A 38 15.89 -8.28 -8.64
C ALA A 38 16.96 -7.41 -9.33
N GLY A 39 17.27 -6.26 -8.73
CA GLY A 39 18.25 -5.32 -9.24
C GLY A 39 17.70 -4.27 -10.23
N ASP A 40 16.45 -4.43 -10.68
CA ASP A 40 15.80 -3.46 -11.57
C ASP A 40 15.12 -2.34 -10.77
N VAL A 41 15.15 -1.11 -11.31
CA VAL A 41 14.34 0.00 -10.80
C VAL A 41 12.97 -0.09 -11.46
N PRO A 42 11.85 -0.24 -10.72
CA PRO A 42 10.51 -0.34 -11.32
C PRO A 42 9.98 1.02 -11.80
N SER A 43 10.69 1.62 -12.75
CA SER A 43 10.40 2.90 -13.38
C SER A 43 10.94 2.89 -14.81
N THR A 44 10.12 3.27 -15.79
CA THR A 44 10.56 3.41 -17.19
C THR A 44 11.54 4.56 -17.43
N LYS A 45 11.84 5.33 -16.38
CA LYS A 45 12.84 6.41 -16.40
C LYS A 45 14.12 6.01 -15.65
N ASP A 46 14.20 4.77 -15.18
CA ASP A 46 15.32 4.21 -14.41
C ASP A 46 15.62 4.94 -13.07
N VAL A 47 14.67 5.77 -12.60
CA VAL A 47 14.75 6.54 -11.34
C VAL A 47 13.36 6.66 -10.68
N LEU A 48 13.31 6.73 -9.35
CA LEU A 48 12.11 6.82 -8.51
C LEU A 48 12.16 7.98 -7.51
#